data_AF-A0A521PSX1-F1
#
_entry.id   AF-A0A521PSX1-F1
#
_cell.length_a   1.000
_cell.length_b   1.000
_cell.length_c   1.000
_cell.angle_alpha   90.00
_cell.angle_beta   90.00
_cell.angle_gamma   90.00
#
_symmetry.space_group_name_H-M   'P 1'
#
loop_
_entity.id
_entity.type
_entity.pdbx_description
1 polymer ?
#
loop_
_entity_poly.entity_id
_entity_poly.type
_entity_poly.pdbx_seq_one_letter_code
_entity_poly.pdbx_strand_id
1 'polypeptide(L)'
;MRTRSWKEVQRLLAVYGENYSFANYARRLLDTAELMRTSEIVRPPLALPAAYNFEIPLPTRRYFGALLAQGRAFDADDALVWILSLPLGFRTPVTRCFDELCALWRVRFDERHPEGLKIRAPKQQLGGVYRSASGRFEATVAVGDLPDIAAVSAPLNRLRTLFDGCVEDLDAFSRLIGRKPEARSTLEGALCLPRDLHGTPMAGGVEAAREALSALIGDARVVPVRVQKIGEIVGMAFDEPKLSLPVQRQLGATLDRLHIAFEPDRRYGETALTPEGEMVIYAADAGAPVDPERPAYAAARTMVEIAALAAAADGEVVAAEFDQINADLQAMPELSALERHRLLARALHVLRAPPKQQAALARLAKLPESARRSVSAAAIGAVLADGHVQPAEVRFLEKLHKTLDLPQDEVYAALHRGAVQVDAPVVVAPEEWSAGVTIPAEAPRDATVVAFDAARLARIRQETSEVASLLAGIFADEEPPPTPAAPAPAMAASVFAGLEPRHAELLVAIVASGGLERSAFEARAQALKLLPDGALETINEWGFETFDEAVVEDDETLIPAAHLAADLRTMGNLT
;
A
#
# COMPACT_ATOMS: atom_id res chain seq x y z
N MET A 1 10.09 41.94 -37.49
CA MET A 1 11.46 41.59 -37.04
C MET A 1 12.20 40.91 -38.20
N ARG A 2 13.47 41.23 -38.48
CA ARG A 2 14.24 40.53 -39.54
C ARG A 2 14.58 39.10 -39.08
N THR A 3 14.55 38.10 -39.95
CA THR A 3 14.79 36.67 -39.64
C THR A 3 16.09 36.41 -38.89
N ARG A 4 17.14 37.22 -39.15
CA ARG A 4 18.42 37.13 -38.45
C ARG A 4 18.33 37.51 -36.97
N SER A 5 17.57 38.55 -36.65
CA SER A 5 17.32 38.97 -35.26
C SER A 5 16.49 37.93 -34.50
N TRP A 6 15.52 37.30 -35.18
CA TRP A 6 14.69 36.24 -34.59
C TRP A 6 15.53 35.05 -34.14
N LYS A 7 16.34 34.50 -35.07
CA LYS A 7 17.23 33.37 -34.78
C LYS A 7 18.25 33.70 -33.69
N GLU A 8 18.72 34.94 -33.64
CA GLU A 8 19.65 35.38 -32.60
C GLU A 8 19.00 35.41 -31.22
N VAL A 9 17.76 35.88 -31.08
CA VAL A 9 17.03 35.84 -29.80
C VAL A 9 16.78 34.39 -29.36
N GLN A 10 16.43 33.50 -30.28
CA GLN A 10 16.31 32.06 -29.98
C GLN A 10 17.64 31.45 -29.51
N ARG A 11 18.75 31.79 -30.18
CA ARG A 11 20.10 31.36 -29.77
C ARG A 11 20.44 31.85 -28.36
N LEU A 12 20.16 33.13 -28.07
CA LEU A 12 20.43 33.71 -26.76
C LEU A 12 19.54 33.08 -25.67
N LEU A 13 18.29 32.74 -25.97
CA LEU A 13 17.43 31.98 -25.06
C LEU A 13 17.99 30.60 -24.74
N ALA A 14 18.65 29.94 -25.69
CA ALA A 14 19.28 28.64 -25.45
C ALA A 14 20.52 28.76 -24.53
N VAL A 15 21.20 29.91 -24.53
CA VAL A 15 22.43 30.14 -23.72
C VAL A 15 22.11 30.74 -22.35
N TYR A 16 21.16 31.67 -22.28
CA TYR A 16 20.87 32.47 -21.09
C TYR A 16 19.45 32.23 -20.54
N GLY A 17 18.80 31.14 -20.95
CA GLY A 17 17.41 30.82 -20.59
C GLY A 17 17.18 30.61 -19.09
N GLU A 18 18.23 30.34 -18.32
CA GLU A 18 18.18 30.25 -16.86
C GLU A 18 17.99 31.61 -16.19
N ASN A 19 18.42 32.71 -16.83
CA ASN A 19 18.10 34.04 -16.34
C ASN A 19 16.63 34.34 -16.61
N TYR A 20 15.84 34.18 -15.57
CA TYR A 20 14.39 34.32 -15.59
C TYR A 20 13.90 35.65 -16.20
N SER A 21 14.55 36.76 -15.84
CA SER A 21 14.20 38.10 -16.35
C SER A 21 14.43 38.19 -17.86
N PHE A 22 15.62 37.78 -18.31
CA PHE A 22 15.95 37.73 -19.73
C PHE A 22 15.01 36.80 -20.50
N ALA A 23 14.77 35.59 -19.99
CA ALA A 23 13.93 34.59 -20.64
C ALA A 23 12.51 35.10 -20.88
N ASN A 24 11.91 35.75 -19.88
CA ASN A 24 10.58 36.33 -19.99
C ASN A 24 10.49 37.42 -21.06
N TYR A 25 11.45 38.36 -21.07
CA TYR A 25 11.44 39.43 -22.07
C TYR A 25 11.72 38.92 -23.49
N ALA A 26 12.65 37.97 -23.64
CA ALA A 26 12.99 37.38 -24.92
C ALA A 26 11.80 36.57 -25.49
N ARG A 27 11.12 35.77 -24.68
CA ARG A 27 9.91 35.04 -25.08
C ARG A 27 8.78 35.98 -25.46
N ARG A 28 8.49 37.02 -24.66
CA ARG A 28 7.47 38.02 -25.01
C ARG A 28 7.74 38.70 -26.35
N LEU A 29 9.01 39.01 -26.64
CA LEU A 29 9.41 39.57 -27.93
C LEU A 29 9.19 38.58 -29.08
N LEU A 30 9.58 37.31 -28.91
CA LEU A 30 9.36 36.26 -29.91
C LEU A 30 7.87 36.01 -30.14
N ASP A 31 7.08 35.81 -29.09
CA ASP A 31 5.63 35.62 -29.19
C ASP A 31 4.97 36.76 -29.96
N THR A 32 5.33 38.01 -29.63
CA THR A 32 4.83 39.19 -30.34
C THR A 32 5.26 39.21 -31.81
N ALA A 33 6.54 38.95 -32.08
CA ALA A 33 7.05 38.97 -33.45
C ALA A 33 6.46 37.84 -34.30
N GLU A 34 6.13 36.69 -33.72
CA GLU A 34 5.42 35.60 -34.39
C GLU A 34 3.97 35.98 -34.68
N LEU A 35 3.26 36.56 -33.71
CA LEU A 35 1.90 37.07 -33.90
C LEU A 35 1.82 38.11 -35.03
N MET A 36 2.86 38.92 -35.22
CA MET A 36 2.96 39.87 -36.34
C MET A 36 3.29 39.20 -37.68
N ARG A 37 3.89 38.01 -37.66
CA ARG A 37 4.33 37.27 -38.85
C ARG A 37 3.23 36.36 -39.40
N THR A 38 2.38 35.80 -38.53
CA THR A 38 1.31 34.87 -38.92
C THR A 38 -0.06 35.27 -38.36
N SER A 39 -1.08 35.20 -39.22
CA SER A 39 -2.49 35.29 -38.83
C SER A 39 -3.05 33.96 -38.32
N GLU A 40 -2.31 32.87 -38.44
CA GLU A 40 -2.71 31.56 -37.95
C GLU A 40 -2.86 31.56 -36.43
N ILE A 41 -3.91 30.90 -35.93
CA ILE A 41 -4.17 30.74 -34.51
C ILE A 41 -3.95 29.27 -34.18
N VAL A 42 -2.86 28.99 -33.48
CA VAL A 42 -2.44 27.63 -33.11
C VAL A 42 -2.67 27.44 -31.62
N ARG A 43 -3.07 26.21 -31.23
CA ARG A 43 -3.17 25.82 -29.83
C ARG A 43 -1.78 25.88 -29.18
N PRO A 44 -1.64 26.55 -28.02
CA PRO A 44 -0.40 26.45 -27.25
C PRO A 44 -0.08 25.00 -26.88
N PRO A 45 1.21 24.60 -26.88
CA PRO A 45 1.57 23.25 -26.49
C PRO A 45 1.16 23.00 -25.04
N LEU A 46 0.68 21.79 -24.76
CA LEU A 46 0.48 21.34 -23.40
C LEU A 46 1.84 20.99 -22.78
N ALA A 47 2.44 21.99 -22.15
CA ALA A 47 3.76 21.90 -21.54
C ALA A 47 3.83 22.79 -20.30
N LEU A 48 4.74 22.44 -19.39
CA LEU A 48 5.06 23.30 -18.26
C LEU A 48 5.59 24.64 -18.74
N PRO A 49 5.19 25.76 -18.11
CA PRO A 49 5.77 27.05 -18.46
C PRO A 49 7.24 27.04 -18.05
N ALA A 50 8.11 27.34 -19.01
CA ALA A 50 9.56 27.32 -18.79
C ALA A 50 10.07 28.53 -17.97
N ALA A 51 9.16 29.38 -17.48
CA ALA A 51 9.37 30.44 -16.49
C ALA A 51 7.99 30.85 -15.97
N TYR A 52 7.92 31.30 -14.72
CA TYR A 52 6.72 31.93 -14.19
C TYR A 52 6.33 33.16 -15.03
N ASN A 53 5.04 33.27 -15.28
CA ASN A 53 4.47 34.33 -16.08
C ASN A 53 3.71 35.28 -15.15
N PHE A 54 3.85 36.59 -15.36
CA PHE A 54 3.05 37.58 -14.62
C PHE A 54 1.63 37.76 -15.19
N GLU A 55 1.41 37.29 -16.42
CA GLU A 55 0.13 37.33 -17.12
C GLU A 55 0.02 36.15 -18.09
N ILE A 56 -1.21 35.83 -18.52
CA ILE A 56 -1.41 34.79 -19.55
C ILE A 56 -0.73 35.25 -20.86
N PRO A 57 0.14 34.43 -21.47
CA PRO A 57 0.82 34.79 -22.71
C PRO A 57 -0.15 35.22 -23.82
N LEU A 58 0.20 36.26 -24.57
CA LEU A 58 -0.65 36.82 -25.62
C LEU A 58 -1.08 35.79 -26.69
N PRO A 59 -0.21 34.88 -27.18
CA PRO A 59 -0.63 33.81 -28.08
C PRO A 59 -1.71 32.91 -27.49
N THR A 60 -1.58 32.57 -26.20
CA THR A 60 -2.57 31.77 -25.47
C THR A 60 -3.90 32.52 -25.33
N ARG A 61 -3.87 33.81 -24.98
CA ARG A 61 -5.09 34.64 -24.93
C ARG A 61 -5.79 34.75 -26.28
N ARG A 62 -5.03 34.90 -27.37
CA ARG A 62 -5.55 34.92 -28.75
C ARG A 62 -6.18 33.59 -29.15
N TYR A 63 -5.56 32.46 -28.78
CA TYR A 63 -6.12 31.13 -29.00
C TYR A 63 -7.49 30.95 -28.31
N PHE A 64 -7.55 31.21 -27.00
CA PHE A 64 -8.81 31.10 -26.26
C PHE A 64 -9.86 32.12 -26.71
N GLY A 65 -9.45 33.33 -27.08
CA GLY A 65 -10.35 34.31 -27.67
C GLY A 65 -11.03 33.81 -28.95
N ALA A 66 -10.29 33.10 -29.81
CA ALA A 66 -10.86 32.46 -31.00
C ALA A 66 -11.86 31.35 -30.66
N LEU A 67 -11.57 30.50 -29.65
CA LEU A 67 -12.51 29.47 -29.19
C LEU A 67 -13.80 30.09 -28.63
N LEU A 68 -13.67 31.15 -27.82
CA LEU A 68 -14.80 31.88 -27.25
C LEU A 68 -15.67 32.55 -28.32
N ALA A 69 -15.05 33.18 -29.32
CA ALA A 69 -15.76 33.80 -30.45
C ALA A 69 -16.56 32.77 -31.26
N GLN A 70 -16.05 31.54 -31.38
CA GLN A 70 -16.71 30.43 -32.05
C GLN A 70 -17.77 29.72 -31.18
N GLY A 71 -17.85 30.04 -29.88
CA GLY A 71 -18.74 29.36 -28.94
C GLY A 71 -18.38 27.90 -28.69
N ARG A 72 -17.12 27.50 -28.93
CA ARG A 72 -16.65 26.12 -28.73
C ARG A 72 -16.46 25.84 -27.24
N ALA A 73 -16.87 24.64 -26.82
CA ALA A 73 -16.53 24.13 -25.49
C ALA A 73 -15.04 23.81 -25.42
N PHE A 74 -14.43 24.06 -24.25
CA PHE A 74 -13.03 23.72 -23.99
C PHE A 74 -12.94 22.24 -23.65
N ASP A 75 -12.07 21.50 -24.31
CA ASP A 75 -11.76 20.13 -23.92
C ASP A 75 -10.81 20.09 -22.70
N ALA A 76 -10.41 18.89 -22.27
CA ALA A 76 -9.51 18.72 -21.14
C ALA A 76 -8.17 19.44 -21.34
N ASP A 77 -7.55 19.31 -22.51
CA ASP A 77 -6.26 19.90 -22.81
C ASP A 77 -6.36 21.44 -22.89
N ASP A 78 -7.48 21.98 -23.37
CA ASP A 78 -7.75 23.43 -23.38
C ASP A 78 -7.81 23.97 -21.96
N ALA A 79 -8.55 23.29 -21.09
CA ALA A 79 -8.67 23.69 -19.70
C ALA A 79 -7.34 23.57 -18.95
N LEU A 80 -6.52 22.56 -19.25
CA LEU A 80 -5.20 22.40 -18.63
C LEU A 80 -4.20 23.45 -19.14
N VAL A 81 -4.15 23.72 -20.45
CA VAL A 81 -3.36 24.82 -21.02
C VAL A 81 -3.75 26.14 -20.38
N TRP A 82 -5.04 26.37 -20.13
CA TRP A 82 -5.50 27.57 -19.45
C TRP A 82 -4.93 27.67 -18.04
N ILE A 83 -5.02 26.61 -17.23
CA ILE A 83 -4.46 26.55 -15.86
C ILE A 83 -2.94 26.78 -15.88
N LEU A 84 -2.22 26.06 -16.74
CA LEU A 84 -0.75 26.13 -16.85
C LEU A 84 -0.26 27.52 -17.32
N SER A 85 -1.14 28.31 -17.93
CA SER A 85 -0.84 29.67 -18.39
C SER A 85 -1.18 30.76 -17.38
N LEU A 86 -1.80 30.42 -16.24
CA LEU A 86 -2.06 31.36 -15.16
C LEU A 86 -0.76 31.75 -14.44
N PRO A 87 -0.70 32.94 -13.81
CA PRO A 87 0.45 33.37 -13.01
C PRO A 87 0.54 32.63 -11.67
N LEU A 88 0.75 31.32 -11.72
CA LEU A 88 0.79 30.40 -10.57
C LEU A 88 2.16 29.74 -10.45
N GLY A 89 2.57 29.48 -9.21
CA GLY A 89 3.66 28.54 -8.91
C GLY A 89 3.12 27.11 -8.90
N PHE A 90 3.91 26.16 -9.39
CA PHE A 90 3.52 24.75 -9.41
C PHE A 90 4.29 23.94 -8.38
N ARG A 91 3.58 23.08 -7.66
CA ARG A 91 4.17 22.12 -6.73
C ARG A 91 4.99 21.07 -7.48
N THR A 92 5.91 20.42 -6.77
CA THR A 92 6.82 19.41 -7.30
C THR A 92 6.16 18.25 -8.08
N PRO A 93 4.98 17.69 -7.72
CA PRO A 93 4.35 16.63 -8.53
C PRO A 93 3.99 17.10 -9.94
N VAL A 94 3.65 18.38 -10.11
CA VAL A 94 3.31 18.95 -11.43
C VAL A 94 4.51 18.91 -12.36
N THR A 95 5.70 19.24 -11.85
CA THR A 95 6.93 19.27 -12.66
C THR A 95 7.50 17.87 -12.86
N ARG A 96 7.46 17.03 -11.82
CA ARG A 96 8.06 15.69 -11.83
C ARG A 96 7.21 14.66 -12.57
N CYS A 97 5.89 14.75 -12.47
CA CYS A 97 4.93 13.76 -12.99
C CYS A 97 4.00 14.39 -14.04
N PHE A 98 4.53 15.25 -14.92
CA PHE A 98 3.70 16.04 -15.82
C PHE A 98 2.87 15.17 -16.78
N ASP A 99 3.43 14.08 -17.28
CA ASP A 99 2.73 13.17 -18.19
C ASP A 99 1.58 12.47 -17.47
N GLU A 100 1.83 11.96 -16.25
CA GLU A 100 0.84 11.31 -15.40
C GLU A 100 -0.26 12.29 -14.98
N LEU A 101 0.09 13.54 -14.68
CA LEU A 101 -0.85 14.62 -14.41
C LEU A 101 -1.74 14.90 -15.64
N CYS A 102 -1.16 14.97 -16.84
CA CYS A 102 -1.94 15.17 -18.06
C CYS A 102 -2.92 14.01 -18.30
N ALA A 103 -2.49 12.77 -18.06
CA ALA A 103 -3.36 11.60 -18.19
C ALA A 103 -4.50 11.62 -17.16
N LEU A 104 -4.18 11.86 -15.88
CA LEU A 104 -5.16 11.89 -14.80
C LEU A 104 -6.16 13.04 -14.98
N TRP A 105 -5.66 14.20 -15.38
CA TRP A 105 -6.48 15.37 -15.68
C TRP A 105 -7.51 15.06 -16.76
N ARG A 106 -7.12 14.42 -17.87
CA ARG A 106 -8.04 14.07 -18.96
C ARG A 106 -9.17 13.17 -18.47
N VAL A 107 -8.83 12.09 -17.76
CA VAL A 107 -9.83 11.15 -17.21
C VAL A 107 -10.85 11.90 -16.35
N ARG A 108 -10.39 12.65 -15.34
CA ARG A 108 -11.28 13.30 -14.38
C ARG A 108 -12.00 14.53 -14.95
N PHE A 109 -11.39 15.22 -15.91
CA PHE A 109 -12.03 16.32 -16.60
C PHE A 109 -13.18 15.79 -17.46
N ASP A 110 -12.96 14.75 -18.26
CA ASP A 110 -13.97 14.20 -19.16
C ASP A 110 -15.13 13.58 -18.39
N GLU A 111 -14.87 12.96 -17.23
CA GLU A 111 -15.92 12.50 -16.31
C GLU A 111 -16.81 13.65 -15.81
N ARG A 112 -16.21 14.80 -15.51
CA ARG A 112 -16.94 15.97 -14.97
C ARG A 112 -17.56 16.84 -16.07
N HIS A 113 -16.97 16.82 -17.26
CA HIS A 113 -17.32 17.67 -18.40
C HIS A 113 -17.35 16.84 -19.70
N PRO A 114 -18.29 15.86 -19.83
CA PRO A 114 -18.32 14.94 -20.97
C PRO A 114 -18.60 15.63 -22.32
N GLU A 115 -19.22 16.81 -22.32
CA GLU A 115 -19.42 17.65 -23.52
C GLU A 115 -18.40 18.80 -23.63
N GLY A 116 -17.35 18.79 -22.81
CA GLY A 116 -16.42 19.90 -22.61
C GLY A 116 -16.99 21.03 -21.75
N LEU A 117 -16.11 21.97 -21.39
CA LEU A 117 -16.45 23.14 -20.57
C LEU A 117 -16.94 24.30 -21.46
N LYS A 118 -18.24 24.57 -21.42
CA LYS A 118 -18.83 25.73 -22.11
C LYS A 118 -18.59 27.01 -21.30
N ILE A 119 -17.92 27.98 -21.91
CA ILE A 119 -17.64 29.29 -21.29
C ILE A 119 -18.37 30.39 -22.06
N ARG A 120 -19.06 31.27 -21.35
CA ARG A 120 -19.67 32.46 -21.95
C ARG A 120 -18.59 33.49 -22.27
N ALA A 121 -18.54 33.93 -23.53
CA ALA A 121 -17.61 34.97 -23.96
C ALA A 121 -17.80 36.27 -23.13
N PRO A 122 -16.72 36.83 -22.55
CA PRO A 122 -16.78 38.10 -21.85
C PRO A 122 -16.99 39.26 -22.82
N LYS A 123 -17.47 40.40 -22.30
CA LYS A 123 -17.59 41.64 -23.10
C LYS A 123 -16.23 42.28 -23.39
N GLN A 124 -15.24 42.02 -22.53
CA GLN A 124 -13.88 42.55 -22.68
C GLN A 124 -13.21 41.91 -23.89
N GLN A 125 -12.71 42.76 -24.79
CA GLN A 125 -11.97 42.35 -25.97
C GLN A 125 -10.46 42.30 -25.68
N LEU A 126 -9.76 41.45 -26.43
CA LEU A 126 -8.33 41.24 -26.32
C LEU A 126 -7.58 42.47 -26.84
N GLY A 127 -6.78 43.07 -25.97
CA GLY A 127 -5.81 44.10 -26.34
C GLY A 127 -4.45 43.49 -26.67
N GLY A 128 -3.88 43.86 -27.82
CA GLY A 128 -2.50 43.51 -28.17
C GLY A 128 -1.55 44.65 -27.86
N VAL A 129 -0.87 44.61 -26.72
CA VAL A 129 0.16 45.59 -26.35
C VAL A 129 1.45 44.84 -26.04
N TYR A 130 2.52 45.18 -26.77
CA TYR A 130 3.87 44.76 -26.44
C TYR A 130 4.59 45.89 -25.72
N ARG A 131 5.22 45.57 -24.59
CA ARG A 131 6.13 46.47 -23.87
C ARG A 131 7.57 45.99 -24.01
N SER A 132 8.51 46.89 -24.22
CA SER A 132 9.93 46.52 -24.26
C SER A 132 10.47 46.13 -22.87
N ALA A 133 11.58 45.40 -22.83
CA ALA A 133 12.25 45.03 -21.58
C ALA A 133 12.69 46.25 -20.75
N SER A 134 13.13 47.31 -21.44
CA SER A 134 13.53 48.57 -20.83
C SER A 134 12.36 49.46 -20.41
N GLY A 135 11.12 49.08 -20.74
CA GLY A 135 9.93 49.90 -20.55
C GLY A 135 9.91 51.21 -21.35
N ARG A 136 10.89 51.43 -22.24
CA ARG A 136 11.07 52.68 -22.99
C ARG A 136 10.15 52.83 -24.21
N PHE A 137 9.56 51.74 -24.67
CA PHE A 137 8.54 51.81 -25.70
C PHE A 137 7.49 50.73 -25.54
N GLU A 138 6.32 51.04 -26.06
CA GLU A 138 5.19 50.13 -26.21
C GLU A 138 4.76 50.14 -27.67
N ALA A 139 4.25 49.01 -28.15
CA ALA A 139 3.75 48.86 -29.51
C ALA A 139 2.40 48.15 -29.48
N THR A 140 1.43 48.69 -30.22
CA THR A 140 0.17 48.01 -30.45
C THR A 140 0.35 46.90 -31.49
N VAL A 141 -0.19 45.73 -31.19
CA VAL A 141 -0.15 44.54 -32.02
C VAL A 141 -1.58 44.20 -32.43
N ALA A 142 -1.80 44.00 -33.72
CA ALA A 142 -3.10 43.56 -34.21
C ALA A 142 -3.38 42.12 -33.74
N VAL A 143 -4.43 41.93 -32.94
CA VAL A 143 -4.82 40.64 -32.35
C VAL A 143 -6.20 40.16 -32.78
N GLY A 144 -6.92 40.96 -33.59
CA GLY A 144 -8.29 40.70 -34.02
C GLY A 144 -9.34 41.18 -33.00
N ASP A 145 -10.62 41.10 -33.39
CA ASP A 145 -11.77 41.36 -32.51
C ASP A 145 -12.15 40.06 -31.80
N LEU A 146 -11.43 39.74 -30.72
CA LEU A 146 -11.54 38.49 -29.99
C LEU A 146 -11.81 38.76 -28.50
N PRO A 147 -12.74 38.03 -27.86
CA PRO A 147 -12.94 38.10 -26.41
C PRO A 147 -11.66 37.73 -25.63
N ASP A 148 -11.44 38.37 -24.49
CA ASP A 148 -10.25 38.16 -23.68
C ASP A 148 -10.49 37.16 -22.54
N ILE A 149 -9.89 35.97 -22.64
CA ILE A 149 -10.00 34.93 -21.60
C ILE A 149 -9.51 35.39 -20.23
N ALA A 150 -8.59 36.37 -20.17
CA ALA A 150 -8.10 36.91 -18.90
C ALA A 150 -9.20 37.59 -18.07
N ALA A 151 -10.33 37.97 -18.68
CA ALA A 151 -11.49 38.53 -18.00
C ALA A 151 -12.43 37.46 -17.41
N VAL A 152 -12.15 36.17 -17.62
CA VAL A 152 -12.99 35.06 -17.14
C VAL A 152 -12.38 34.44 -15.89
N SER A 153 -13.11 34.48 -14.77
CA SER A 153 -12.66 33.91 -13.49
C SER A 153 -13.61 32.85 -12.91
N ALA A 154 -14.91 32.90 -13.22
CA ALA A 154 -15.92 32.04 -12.60
C ALA A 154 -15.65 30.51 -12.67
N PRO A 155 -15.21 29.92 -13.80
CA PRO A 155 -14.94 28.48 -13.84
C PRO A 155 -13.58 28.10 -13.22
N LEU A 156 -12.65 29.05 -13.04
CA LEU A 156 -11.28 28.77 -12.63
C LEU A 156 -11.19 28.12 -11.25
N ASN A 157 -12.03 28.51 -10.30
CA ASN A 157 -12.00 27.90 -8.97
C ASN A 157 -12.27 26.39 -9.04
N ARG A 158 -13.26 25.97 -9.85
CA ARG A 158 -13.59 24.55 -10.01
C ARG A 158 -12.50 23.77 -10.75
N LEU A 159 -11.89 24.39 -11.77
CA LEU A 159 -10.76 23.80 -12.49
C LEU A 159 -9.53 23.65 -11.59
N ARG A 160 -9.23 24.66 -10.77
CA ARG A 160 -8.15 24.61 -9.78
C ARG A 160 -8.37 23.52 -8.75
N THR A 161 -9.57 23.42 -8.17
CA THR A 161 -9.89 22.33 -7.24
C THR A 161 -9.69 20.95 -7.89
N LEU A 162 -10.10 20.78 -9.16
CA LEU A 162 -9.87 19.53 -9.88
C LEU A 162 -8.37 19.27 -10.10
N PHE A 163 -7.62 20.31 -10.46
CA PHE A 163 -6.19 20.23 -10.72
C PHE A 163 -5.42 19.89 -9.46
N ASP A 164 -5.69 20.60 -8.36
CA ASP A 164 -5.05 20.40 -7.07
C ASP A 164 -5.31 18.98 -6.54
N GLY A 165 -6.53 18.44 -6.72
CA GLY A 165 -6.84 17.05 -6.41
C GLY A 165 -6.07 16.03 -7.27
N CYS A 166 -5.81 16.34 -8.54
CA CYS A 166 -4.93 15.49 -9.37
C CYS A 166 -3.48 15.54 -8.89
N VAL A 167 -3.00 16.72 -8.46
CA VAL A 167 -1.64 16.91 -7.94
C VAL A 167 -1.45 16.18 -6.62
N GLU A 168 -2.41 16.28 -5.72
CA GLU A 168 -2.40 15.61 -4.41
C GLU A 168 -2.38 14.09 -4.57
N ASP A 169 -3.22 13.52 -5.44
CA ASP A 169 -3.25 12.07 -5.66
C ASP A 169 -1.98 11.53 -6.33
N LEU A 170 -1.16 12.40 -6.94
CA LEU A 170 0.15 12.07 -7.49
C LEU A 170 1.30 12.24 -6.48
N ASP A 171 1.06 12.72 -5.25
CA ASP A 171 2.13 12.98 -4.27
C ASP A 171 2.91 11.70 -3.93
N ALA A 172 2.23 10.56 -3.74
CA ALA A 172 2.88 9.29 -3.43
C ALA A 172 3.81 8.82 -4.56
N PHE A 173 3.33 8.88 -5.81
CA PHE A 173 4.12 8.57 -6.99
C PHE A 173 5.29 9.54 -7.15
N SER A 174 5.04 10.85 -7.03
CA SER A 174 6.06 11.90 -7.10
C SER A 174 7.19 11.70 -6.09
N ARG A 175 6.86 11.35 -4.84
CA ARG A 175 7.85 11.06 -3.78
C ARG A 175 8.67 9.82 -4.09
N LEU A 176 8.04 8.77 -4.64
CA LEU A 176 8.73 7.55 -5.03
C LEU A 176 9.75 7.84 -6.14
N ILE A 177 9.32 8.45 -7.24
CA ILE A 177 10.22 8.73 -8.38
C ILE A 177 11.24 9.82 -8.08
N GLY A 178 10.98 10.67 -7.07
CA GLY A 178 11.97 11.61 -6.54
C GLY A 178 13.14 10.91 -5.83
N ARG A 179 12.88 9.76 -5.19
CA ARG A 179 13.91 8.92 -4.54
C ARG A 179 14.52 7.89 -5.49
N LYS A 180 13.71 7.35 -6.40
CA LYS A 180 14.04 6.26 -7.34
C LYS A 180 13.45 6.55 -8.72
N PRO A 181 14.11 7.33 -9.58
CA PRO A 181 13.59 7.70 -10.90
C PRO A 181 13.21 6.49 -11.78
N GLU A 182 13.98 5.40 -11.67
CA GLU A 182 13.76 4.13 -12.37
C GLU A 182 12.46 3.42 -11.98
N ALA A 183 11.88 3.75 -10.81
CA ALA A 183 10.62 3.17 -10.37
C ALA A 183 9.41 3.61 -11.23
N ARG A 184 9.56 4.65 -12.07
CA ARG A 184 8.48 5.13 -12.97
C ARG A 184 7.90 4.02 -13.85
N SER A 185 8.74 3.08 -14.30
CA SER A 185 8.35 1.98 -15.18
C SER A 185 8.25 0.62 -14.47
N THR A 186 8.23 0.61 -13.14
CA THR A 186 8.11 -0.64 -12.36
C THR A 186 6.68 -0.82 -11.85
N LEU A 187 6.38 -2.04 -11.40
CA LEU A 187 5.12 -2.30 -10.70
C LEU A 187 4.96 -1.42 -9.45
N GLU A 188 6.05 -1.17 -8.71
CA GLU A 188 6.03 -0.28 -7.52
C GLU A 188 5.54 1.13 -7.90
N GLY A 189 6.06 1.71 -8.99
CA GLY A 189 5.59 2.99 -9.50
C GLY A 189 4.16 2.95 -10.00
N ALA A 190 3.82 1.93 -10.80
CA ALA A 190 2.47 1.75 -11.33
C ALA A 190 1.42 1.64 -10.20
N LEU A 191 1.79 0.97 -9.10
CA LEU A 191 0.99 0.91 -7.89
C LEU A 191 0.93 2.29 -7.20
N CYS A 192 1.95 3.12 -7.18
CA CYS A 192 1.79 4.46 -6.61
C CYS A 192 0.85 5.40 -7.39
N LEU A 193 0.43 5.04 -8.62
CA LEU A 193 -0.50 5.83 -9.41
C LEU A 193 -1.96 5.75 -8.89
N PRO A 194 -2.76 6.78 -9.13
CA PRO A 194 -4.20 6.74 -8.88
C PRO A 194 -4.90 5.64 -9.69
N ARG A 195 -5.96 5.06 -9.12
CA ARG A 195 -6.70 3.95 -9.75
C ARG A 195 -7.28 4.32 -11.10
N ASP A 196 -7.61 5.60 -11.30
CA ASP A 196 -8.04 6.18 -12.58
C ASP A 196 -7.06 5.85 -13.73
N LEU A 197 -5.77 5.65 -13.42
CA LEU A 197 -4.72 5.37 -14.41
C LEU A 197 -4.39 3.88 -14.57
N HIS A 198 -4.95 2.98 -13.76
CA HIS A 198 -4.58 1.54 -13.78
C HIS A 198 -4.90 0.84 -15.11
N GLY A 199 -5.82 1.37 -15.93
CA GLY A 199 -6.12 0.86 -17.28
C GLY A 199 -5.33 1.52 -18.41
N THR A 200 -4.37 2.40 -18.08
CA THR A 200 -3.54 3.11 -19.07
C THR A 200 -2.17 2.46 -19.20
N PRO A 201 -1.43 2.70 -20.31
CA PRO A 201 -0.06 2.22 -20.46
C PRO A 201 0.89 2.64 -19.32
N MET A 202 0.60 3.75 -18.62
CA MET A 202 1.39 4.24 -17.49
C MET A 202 1.39 3.28 -16.30
N ALA A 203 0.31 2.52 -16.13
CA ALA A 203 0.17 1.54 -15.06
C ALA A 203 0.22 0.09 -15.57
N GLY A 204 0.74 -0.13 -16.78
CA GLY A 204 0.71 -1.45 -17.44
C GLY A 204 1.37 -2.57 -16.64
N GLY A 205 2.29 -2.25 -15.73
CA GLY A 205 2.88 -3.21 -14.80
C GLY A 205 1.86 -3.89 -13.88
N VAL A 206 0.79 -3.18 -13.48
CA VAL A 206 -0.27 -3.72 -12.62
C VAL A 206 -1.03 -4.83 -13.34
N GLU A 207 -1.52 -4.55 -14.55
CA GLU A 207 -2.27 -5.54 -15.33
C GLU A 207 -1.40 -6.72 -15.74
N ALA A 208 -0.15 -6.49 -16.14
CA ALA A 208 0.80 -7.57 -16.44
C ALA A 208 1.05 -8.49 -15.22
N ALA A 209 1.23 -7.92 -14.03
CA ALA A 209 1.39 -8.69 -12.80
C ALA A 209 0.12 -9.45 -12.43
N ARG A 210 -1.07 -8.83 -12.58
CA ARG A 210 -2.37 -9.47 -12.36
C ARG A 210 -2.58 -10.66 -13.29
N GLU A 211 -2.31 -10.48 -14.57
CA GLU A 211 -2.43 -11.55 -15.57
C GLU A 211 -1.47 -12.70 -15.25
N ALA A 212 -0.22 -12.41 -14.92
CA ALA A 212 0.76 -13.42 -14.53
C ALA A 212 0.35 -14.19 -13.28
N LEU A 213 -0.14 -13.51 -12.24
CA LEU A 213 -0.62 -14.15 -11.00
C LEU A 213 -1.91 -14.95 -11.25
N SER A 214 -2.83 -14.43 -12.05
CA SER A 214 -4.05 -15.14 -12.43
C SER A 214 -3.75 -16.39 -13.25
N ALA A 215 -2.75 -16.36 -14.14
CA ALA A 215 -2.33 -17.51 -14.91
C ALA A 215 -1.70 -18.60 -14.04
N LEU A 216 -1.01 -18.23 -12.95
CA LEU A 216 -0.52 -19.19 -11.96
C LEU A 216 -1.65 -19.85 -11.17
N ILE A 217 -2.70 -19.11 -10.84
CA ILE A 217 -3.84 -19.61 -10.06
C ILE A 217 -4.76 -20.48 -10.93
N GLY A 218 -5.05 -20.05 -12.16
CA GLY A 218 -5.99 -20.74 -13.04
C GLY A 218 -7.36 -20.92 -12.39
N ASP A 219 -7.93 -22.12 -12.51
CA ASP A 219 -9.22 -22.50 -11.89
C ASP A 219 -9.07 -23.09 -10.48
N ALA A 220 -7.83 -23.13 -9.94
CA ALA A 220 -7.58 -23.70 -8.62
C ALA A 220 -8.07 -22.77 -7.50
N ARG A 221 -8.55 -23.35 -6.39
CA ARG A 221 -8.92 -22.57 -5.19
C ARG A 221 -7.72 -21.93 -4.52
N VAL A 222 -6.61 -22.65 -4.49
CA VAL A 222 -5.33 -22.25 -3.91
C VAL A 222 -4.21 -22.95 -4.70
N VAL A 223 -3.05 -22.31 -4.85
CA VAL A 223 -1.92 -22.90 -5.59
C VAL A 223 -0.58 -22.66 -4.87
N PRO A 224 0.27 -23.69 -4.69
CA PRO A 224 1.62 -23.52 -4.17
C PRO A 224 2.55 -22.96 -5.25
N VAL A 225 3.33 -21.94 -4.91
CA VAL A 225 4.27 -21.25 -5.80
C VAL A 225 5.55 -20.95 -5.02
N ARG A 226 6.71 -21.02 -5.68
CA ARG A 226 7.96 -20.57 -5.06
C ARG A 226 7.94 -19.07 -4.79
N VAL A 227 8.41 -18.67 -3.62
CA VAL A 227 8.46 -17.25 -3.21
C VAL A 227 9.29 -16.43 -4.21
N GLN A 228 10.42 -16.96 -4.68
CA GLN A 228 11.24 -16.33 -5.72
C GLN A 228 10.43 -15.98 -6.97
N LYS A 229 9.53 -16.88 -7.41
CA LYS A 229 8.74 -16.67 -8.61
C LYS A 229 7.75 -15.51 -8.46
N ILE A 230 7.19 -15.35 -7.26
CA ILE A 230 6.33 -14.21 -6.94
C ILE A 230 7.15 -12.92 -6.96
N GLY A 231 8.35 -12.93 -6.36
CA GLY A 231 9.30 -11.81 -6.41
C GLY A 231 9.59 -11.34 -7.83
N GLU A 232 9.87 -12.27 -8.76
CA GLU A 232 10.06 -11.96 -10.19
C GLU A 232 8.84 -11.25 -10.80
N ILE A 233 7.63 -11.73 -10.51
CA ILE A 233 6.38 -11.17 -11.07
C ILE A 233 6.12 -9.77 -10.52
N VAL A 234 6.35 -9.56 -9.22
CA VAL A 234 6.11 -8.26 -8.57
C VAL A 234 7.29 -7.29 -8.68
N GLY A 235 8.38 -7.70 -9.33
CA GLY A 235 9.58 -6.87 -9.50
C GLY A 235 10.35 -6.64 -8.19
N MET A 236 10.31 -7.58 -7.25
CA MET A 236 11.07 -7.55 -6.00
C MET A 236 12.21 -8.57 -6.05
N ALA A 237 13.44 -8.09 -5.88
CA ALA A 237 14.63 -8.95 -5.78
C ALA A 237 14.77 -9.50 -4.35
N PHE A 238 15.06 -10.79 -4.26
CA PHE A 238 15.22 -11.54 -3.00
C PHE A 238 16.62 -12.15 -2.94
N ASP A 239 17.64 -11.31 -2.82
CA ASP A 239 19.04 -11.73 -2.91
C ASP A 239 19.58 -12.33 -1.60
N GLU A 240 18.88 -12.10 -0.49
CA GLU A 240 19.24 -12.64 0.83
C GLU A 240 18.57 -14.00 1.08
N PRO A 241 19.24 -14.94 1.79
CA PRO A 241 18.72 -16.28 2.05
C PRO A 241 17.44 -16.30 2.92
N LYS A 242 17.14 -15.18 3.59
CA LYS A 242 15.92 -14.98 4.37
C LYS A 242 15.32 -13.64 3.99
N LEU A 243 13.99 -13.56 3.95
CA LEU A 243 13.31 -12.29 3.75
C LEU A 243 13.15 -11.54 5.07
N SER A 244 13.62 -10.30 5.12
CA SER A 244 13.40 -9.44 6.30
C SER A 244 11.92 -9.11 6.49
N LEU A 245 11.52 -8.80 7.73
CA LEU A 245 10.12 -8.43 8.03
C LEU A 245 9.60 -7.25 7.18
N PRO A 246 10.38 -6.17 6.95
CA PRO A 246 9.96 -5.09 6.04
C PRO A 246 9.69 -5.57 4.61
N VAL A 247 10.54 -6.45 4.06
CA VAL A 247 10.36 -7.01 2.71
C VAL A 247 9.11 -7.88 2.63
N GLN A 248 8.87 -8.74 3.64
CA GLN A 248 7.66 -9.56 3.69
C GLN A 248 6.38 -8.70 3.81
N ARG A 249 6.42 -7.61 4.58
CA ARG A 249 5.31 -6.66 4.67
C ARG A 249 5.06 -5.93 3.36
N GLN A 250 6.13 -5.54 2.66
CA GLN A 250 6.03 -4.90 1.34
C GLN A 250 5.47 -5.86 0.29
N LEU A 251 5.92 -7.13 0.29
CA LEU A 251 5.36 -8.17 -0.57
C LEU A 251 3.86 -8.34 -0.31
N GLY A 252 3.46 -8.44 0.96
CA GLY A 252 2.04 -8.56 1.32
C GLY A 252 1.21 -7.36 0.87
N ALA A 253 1.66 -6.14 1.14
CA ALA A 253 0.97 -4.93 0.69
C ALA A 253 0.88 -4.85 -0.85
N THR A 254 1.89 -5.35 -1.56
CA THR A 254 1.89 -5.42 -3.03
C THR A 254 0.83 -6.41 -3.53
N LEU A 255 0.79 -7.61 -2.96
CA LEU A 255 -0.18 -8.65 -3.35
C LEU A 255 -1.62 -8.28 -2.99
N ASP A 256 -1.86 -7.63 -1.84
CA ASP A 256 -3.20 -7.14 -1.47
C ASP A 256 -3.76 -6.21 -2.55
N ARG A 257 -2.91 -5.31 -3.05
CA ARG A 257 -3.26 -4.36 -4.10
C ARG A 257 -3.46 -5.00 -5.46
N LEU A 258 -2.96 -6.21 -5.65
CA LEU A 258 -3.20 -7.07 -6.81
C LEU A 258 -4.39 -8.02 -6.59
N HIS A 259 -5.13 -7.91 -5.48
CA HIS A 259 -6.20 -8.83 -5.11
C HIS A 259 -5.72 -10.28 -5.01
N ILE A 260 -4.50 -10.49 -4.50
CA ILE A 260 -3.92 -11.81 -4.24
C ILE A 260 -3.66 -11.93 -2.74
N ALA A 261 -4.13 -13.03 -2.15
CA ALA A 261 -3.82 -13.42 -0.80
C ALA A 261 -2.85 -14.61 -0.80
N PHE A 262 -2.17 -14.83 0.32
CA PHE A 262 -1.18 -15.90 0.43
C PHE A 262 -1.01 -16.41 1.86
N GLU A 263 -0.41 -17.59 1.98
CA GLU A 263 0.08 -18.20 3.22
C GLU A 263 1.45 -18.88 3.00
N PRO A 264 2.41 -18.79 3.93
CA PRO A 264 2.33 -18.11 5.22
C PRO A 264 2.43 -16.59 5.04
N ASP A 265 1.55 -15.85 5.72
CA ASP A 265 1.58 -14.39 5.76
C ASP A 265 2.05 -13.89 7.13
N ARG A 266 3.22 -13.25 7.17
CA ARG A 266 3.87 -12.76 8.41
C ARG A 266 3.05 -11.71 9.17
N ARG A 267 2.00 -11.17 8.54
CA ARG A 267 1.06 -10.22 9.16
C ARG A 267 0.01 -10.92 10.01
N TYR A 268 -0.32 -12.16 9.67
CA TYR A 268 -1.34 -12.96 10.35
C TYR A 268 -0.74 -14.16 11.08
N GLY A 269 0.55 -14.46 10.88
CA GLY A 269 1.25 -15.56 11.54
C GLY A 269 2.74 -15.32 11.69
N GLU A 270 3.43 -16.31 12.23
CA GLU A 270 4.84 -16.16 12.64
C GLU A 270 5.85 -16.86 11.72
N THR A 271 5.36 -17.72 10.82
CA THR A 271 6.18 -18.40 9.83
C THR A 271 6.76 -17.39 8.83
N ALA A 272 8.08 -17.38 8.69
CA ALA A 272 8.78 -16.49 7.76
C ALA A 272 8.91 -17.12 6.37
N LEU A 273 8.87 -16.29 5.34
CA LEU A 273 9.17 -16.70 3.97
C LEU A 273 10.69 -16.74 3.72
N THR A 274 11.13 -17.73 2.94
CA THR A 274 12.47 -17.80 2.34
C THR A 274 12.33 -17.77 0.82
N PRO A 275 13.32 -17.23 0.07
CA PRO A 275 13.24 -17.15 -1.39
C PRO A 275 13.04 -18.51 -2.06
N GLU A 276 13.75 -19.54 -1.58
CA GLU A 276 13.67 -20.92 -2.08
C GLU A 276 12.44 -21.69 -1.54
N GLY A 277 11.71 -21.12 -0.59
CA GLY A 277 10.52 -21.71 0.00
C GLY A 277 9.30 -21.64 -0.92
N GLU A 278 8.25 -22.37 -0.55
CA GLU A 278 6.94 -22.27 -1.19
C GLU A 278 5.98 -21.42 -0.34
N MET A 279 5.13 -20.67 -1.03
CA MET A 279 3.96 -20.02 -0.48
C MET A 279 2.72 -20.46 -1.27
N VAL A 280 1.57 -20.49 -0.62
CA VAL A 280 0.30 -20.80 -1.27
C VAL A 280 -0.43 -19.50 -1.55
N ILE A 281 -0.80 -19.25 -2.80
CA ILE A 281 -1.50 -18.04 -3.23
C ILE A 281 -2.92 -18.35 -3.71
N TYR A 282 -3.79 -17.36 -3.66
CA TYR A 282 -5.15 -17.43 -4.20
C TYR A 282 -5.70 -16.02 -4.49
N ALA A 283 -6.70 -15.94 -5.37
CA ALA A 283 -7.36 -14.69 -5.70
C ALA A 283 -8.29 -14.28 -4.53
N ALA A 284 -8.12 -13.06 -4.03
CA ALA A 284 -8.96 -12.51 -2.97
C ALA A 284 -8.91 -10.99 -2.93
N ASP A 285 -10.07 -10.36 -2.73
CA ASP A 285 -10.16 -8.91 -2.61
C ASP A 285 -9.28 -8.36 -1.48
N ALA A 286 -8.43 -7.37 -1.79
CA ALA A 286 -7.53 -6.71 -0.86
C ALA A 286 -6.64 -7.68 -0.05
N GLY A 287 -6.35 -8.85 -0.60
CA GLY A 287 -5.52 -9.85 0.06
C GLY A 287 -6.20 -10.59 1.22
N ALA A 288 -7.53 -10.62 1.27
CA ALA A 288 -8.29 -11.33 2.31
C ALA A 288 -7.81 -11.04 3.74
N PRO A 289 -7.97 -9.80 4.25
CA PRO A 289 -7.54 -9.47 5.60
C PRO A 289 -8.40 -10.19 6.66
N VAL A 290 -7.73 -10.71 7.69
CA VAL A 290 -8.35 -11.39 8.84
C VAL A 290 -7.92 -10.74 10.15
N ASP A 291 -8.70 -10.99 11.21
CA ASP A 291 -8.31 -10.67 12.59
C ASP A 291 -7.71 -11.93 13.24
N PRO A 292 -6.37 -12.01 13.38
CA PRO A 292 -5.71 -13.20 13.94
C PRO A 292 -6.02 -13.40 15.43
N GLU A 293 -6.42 -12.35 16.15
CA GLU A 293 -6.72 -12.39 17.59
C GLU A 293 -8.15 -12.85 17.89
N ARG A 294 -9.01 -12.93 16.85
CA ARG A 294 -10.37 -13.42 17.01
C ARG A 294 -10.34 -14.89 17.48
N PRO A 295 -10.93 -15.23 18.64
CA PRO A 295 -10.78 -16.57 19.23
C PRO A 295 -11.23 -17.71 18.31
N ALA A 296 -12.34 -17.54 17.58
CA ALA A 296 -12.84 -18.53 16.63
C ALA A 296 -11.85 -18.81 15.48
N TYR A 297 -11.20 -17.76 14.95
CA TYR A 297 -10.22 -17.89 13.88
C TYR A 297 -8.93 -18.53 14.39
N ALA A 298 -8.42 -18.06 15.54
CA ALA A 298 -7.24 -18.65 16.19
C ALA A 298 -7.42 -20.15 16.49
N ALA A 299 -8.63 -20.54 16.93
CA ALA A 299 -8.96 -21.95 17.20
C ALA A 299 -8.95 -22.77 15.93
N ALA A 300 -9.65 -22.30 14.90
CA ALA A 300 -9.70 -22.96 13.61
C ALA A 300 -8.30 -23.10 12.98
N ARG A 301 -7.46 -22.06 13.07
CA ARG A 301 -6.08 -22.11 12.60
C ARG A 301 -5.27 -23.20 13.30
N THR A 302 -5.37 -23.28 14.62
CA THR A 302 -4.64 -24.30 15.37
C THR A 302 -5.13 -25.70 15.00
N MET A 303 -6.44 -25.90 14.88
CA MET A 303 -7.00 -27.19 14.46
C MET A 303 -6.51 -27.59 13.06
N VAL A 304 -6.50 -26.67 12.11
CA VAL A 304 -5.96 -26.89 10.75
C VAL A 304 -4.48 -27.24 10.78
N GLU A 305 -3.67 -26.53 11.55
CA GLU A 305 -2.23 -26.81 11.66
C GLU A 305 -1.97 -28.19 12.27
N ILE A 306 -2.74 -28.60 13.29
CA ILE A 306 -2.64 -29.94 13.89
C ILE A 306 -3.07 -31.01 12.88
N ALA A 307 -4.21 -30.84 12.21
CA ALA A 307 -4.72 -31.79 11.23
C ALA A 307 -3.73 -31.97 10.06
N ALA A 308 -3.21 -30.86 9.52
CA ALA A 308 -2.20 -30.89 8.46
C ALA A 308 -0.88 -31.54 8.90
N LEU A 309 -0.43 -31.30 10.14
CA LEU A 309 0.77 -31.96 10.68
C LEU A 309 0.58 -33.45 10.90
N ALA A 310 -0.63 -33.88 11.26
CA ALA A 310 -0.99 -35.30 11.42
C ALA A 310 -0.96 -36.02 10.07
N ALA A 311 -1.61 -35.44 9.07
CA ALA A 311 -1.61 -35.91 7.68
C ALA A 311 -0.18 -35.99 7.10
N ALA A 312 0.67 -35.00 7.36
CA ALA A 312 2.06 -35.02 6.87
C ALA A 312 3.00 -36.01 7.61
N ALA A 313 2.54 -36.73 8.64
CA ALA A 313 3.41 -37.51 9.52
C ALA A 313 3.86 -38.87 8.97
N ASP A 314 3.11 -39.46 8.04
CA ASP A 314 3.47 -40.73 7.39
C ASP A 314 4.26 -40.56 6.09
N GLY A 315 4.40 -39.31 5.63
CA GLY A 315 5.17 -38.95 4.44
C GLY A 315 4.43 -39.12 3.12
N GLU A 316 3.16 -39.58 3.14
CA GLU A 316 2.31 -39.66 1.95
C GLU A 316 1.07 -38.79 2.15
N VAL A 317 1.19 -37.49 1.83
CA VAL A 317 0.02 -36.60 1.81
C VAL A 317 -0.94 -37.05 0.71
N VAL A 318 -2.13 -37.51 1.10
CA VAL A 318 -3.18 -37.95 0.16
C VAL A 318 -4.13 -36.79 -0.11
N ALA A 319 -4.57 -36.62 -1.37
CA ALA A 319 -5.55 -35.57 -1.73
C ALA A 319 -6.83 -35.60 -0.85
N ALA A 320 -7.21 -36.79 -0.38
CA ALA A 320 -8.34 -37.01 0.52
C ALA A 320 -8.18 -36.27 1.87
N GLU A 321 -6.97 -36.17 2.41
CA GLU A 321 -6.72 -35.49 3.69
C GLU A 321 -6.93 -33.98 3.58
N PHE A 322 -6.51 -33.40 2.44
CA PHE A 322 -6.74 -32.00 2.15
C PHE A 322 -8.23 -31.68 1.94
N ASP A 323 -8.94 -32.57 1.24
CA ASP A 323 -10.40 -32.45 1.05
C ASP A 323 -11.16 -32.57 2.37
N GLN A 324 -10.70 -33.42 3.29
CA GLN A 324 -11.29 -33.56 4.62
C GLN A 324 -11.09 -32.28 5.47
N ILE A 325 -9.88 -31.72 5.50
CA ILE A 325 -9.62 -30.43 6.18
C ILE A 325 -10.53 -29.33 5.60
N ASN A 326 -10.74 -29.32 4.28
CA ASN A 326 -11.67 -28.38 3.66
C ASN A 326 -13.12 -28.62 4.12
N ALA A 327 -13.58 -29.87 4.21
CA ALA A 327 -14.92 -30.20 4.69
C ALA A 327 -15.15 -29.74 6.13
N ASP A 328 -14.18 -29.97 7.01
CA ASP A 328 -14.22 -29.54 8.42
C ASP A 328 -14.31 -28.01 8.53
N LEU A 329 -13.54 -27.28 7.72
CA LEU A 329 -13.61 -25.81 7.66
C LEU A 329 -14.99 -25.31 7.21
N GLN A 330 -15.67 -26.02 6.29
CA GLN A 330 -17.03 -25.65 5.88
C GLN A 330 -18.07 -25.92 6.97
N ALA A 331 -17.81 -26.86 7.88
CA ALA A 331 -18.69 -27.18 9.00
C ALA A 331 -18.62 -26.17 10.16
N MET A 332 -17.73 -25.18 10.11
CA MET A 332 -17.56 -24.13 11.13
C MET A 332 -18.36 -22.85 10.76
N PRO A 333 -19.59 -22.65 11.27
CA PRO A 333 -20.43 -21.51 10.91
C PRO A 333 -19.90 -20.16 11.42
N GLU A 334 -19.06 -20.15 12.45
CA GLU A 334 -18.43 -18.96 13.03
C GLU A 334 -17.33 -18.34 12.17
N LEU A 335 -16.86 -19.06 11.15
CA LEU A 335 -15.86 -18.59 10.18
C LEU A 335 -16.54 -18.01 8.94
N SER A 336 -16.07 -16.84 8.54
CA SER A 336 -16.39 -16.24 7.24
C SER A 336 -15.79 -17.02 6.07
N ALA A 337 -16.33 -16.83 4.87
CA ALA A 337 -15.81 -17.46 3.66
C ALA A 337 -14.34 -17.07 3.36
N LEU A 338 -13.94 -15.86 3.76
CA LEU A 338 -12.59 -15.34 3.63
C LEU A 338 -11.63 -16.07 4.59
N GLU A 339 -12.02 -16.21 5.86
CA GLU A 339 -11.25 -16.96 6.86
C GLU A 339 -11.08 -18.43 6.44
N ARG A 340 -12.14 -19.08 5.95
CA ARG A 340 -12.07 -20.47 5.46
C ARG A 340 -11.07 -20.65 4.31
N HIS A 341 -11.10 -19.77 3.31
CA HIS A 341 -10.15 -19.82 2.20
C HIS A 341 -8.70 -19.61 2.64
N ARG A 342 -8.47 -18.66 3.56
CA ARG A 342 -7.13 -18.41 4.10
C ARG A 342 -6.61 -19.61 4.89
N LEU A 343 -7.46 -20.22 5.72
CA LEU A 343 -7.13 -21.43 6.47
C LEU A 343 -6.88 -22.64 5.55
N LEU A 344 -7.62 -22.75 4.44
CA LEU A 344 -7.37 -23.79 3.44
C LEU A 344 -5.99 -23.62 2.78
N ALA A 345 -5.61 -22.37 2.43
CA ALA A 345 -4.28 -22.08 1.91
C ALA A 345 -3.18 -22.42 2.94
N ARG A 346 -3.43 -22.11 4.22
CA ARG A 346 -2.53 -22.48 5.33
C ARG A 346 -2.36 -23.98 5.46
N ALA A 347 -3.45 -24.74 5.39
CA ALA A 347 -3.43 -26.21 5.43
C ALA A 347 -2.51 -26.78 4.33
N LEU A 348 -2.71 -26.32 3.09
CA LEU A 348 -1.91 -26.77 1.95
C LEU A 348 -0.42 -26.46 2.13
N HIS A 349 -0.10 -25.28 2.66
CA HIS A 349 1.29 -24.92 2.92
C HIS A 349 1.93 -25.84 3.97
N VAL A 350 1.23 -26.11 5.09
CA VAL A 350 1.75 -26.99 6.16
C VAL A 350 1.92 -28.43 5.68
N LEU A 351 1.01 -28.95 4.85
CA LEU A 351 1.12 -30.29 4.27
C LEU A 351 2.36 -30.44 3.39
N ARG A 352 2.72 -29.40 2.62
CA ARG A 352 3.85 -29.44 1.67
C ARG A 352 5.19 -29.12 2.31
N ALA A 353 5.19 -28.23 3.29
CA ALA A 353 6.38 -27.79 4.01
C ALA A 353 6.15 -27.92 5.52
N PRO A 354 5.98 -29.14 6.05
CA PRO A 354 5.72 -29.32 7.47
C PRO A 354 6.92 -28.74 8.25
N PRO A 355 6.69 -27.83 9.21
CA PRO A 355 7.76 -27.40 10.11
C PRO A 355 8.35 -28.65 10.77
N LYS A 356 9.63 -28.61 11.18
CA LYS A 356 10.27 -29.73 11.89
C LYS A 356 9.33 -30.19 13.01
N GLN A 357 8.65 -31.32 12.84
CA GLN A 357 7.56 -31.75 13.73
C GLN A 357 7.97 -31.74 15.21
N GLN A 358 9.25 -32.04 15.48
CA GLN A 358 9.84 -31.99 16.82
C GLN A 358 9.81 -30.60 17.46
N ALA A 359 9.99 -29.51 16.71
CA ALA A 359 9.97 -28.15 17.25
C ALA A 359 8.54 -27.69 17.59
N ALA A 360 7.57 -27.99 16.72
CA ALA A 360 6.15 -27.72 16.97
C ALA A 360 5.65 -28.52 18.18
N LEU A 361 5.92 -29.83 18.21
CA LEU A 361 5.55 -30.70 19.33
C LEU A 361 6.26 -30.31 20.64
N ALA A 362 7.55 -29.94 20.60
CA ALA A 362 8.29 -29.51 21.78
C ALA A 362 7.77 -28.20 22.39
N ARG A 363 7.13 -27.33 21.60
CA ARG A 363 6.52 -26.10 22.11
C ARG A 363 5.12 -26.35 22.64
N LEU A 364 4.33 -27.22 21.99
CA LEU A 364 3.10 -27.75 22.56
C LEU A 364 3.35 -28.39 23.94
N ALA A 365 4.48 -29.07 24.12
CA ALA A 365 4.88 -29.67 25.39
C ALA A 365 5.19 -28.64 26.51
N LYS A 366 5.60 -27.40 26.16
CA LYS A 366 5.94 -26.33 27.10
C LYS A 366 4.72 -25.58 27.66
N LEU A 367 3.54 -25.85 27.13
CA LEU A 367 2.30 -25.25 27.61
C LEU A 367 1.91 -25.73 29.02
N PRO A 368 1.13 -24.93 29.76
CA PRO A 368 0.44 -25.38 30.96
C PRO A 368 -0.39 -26.64 30.69
N GLU A 369 -0.50 -27.52 31.68
CA GLU A 369 -1.19 -28.82 31.53
C GLU A 369 -2.64 -28.68 31.02
N SER A 370 -3.36 -27.64 31.43
CA SER A 370 -4.71 -27.33 30.95
C SER A 370 -4.78 -27.08 29.44
N ALA A 371 -3.81 -26.34 28.89
CA ALA A 371 -3.71 -26.07 27.46
C ALA A 371 -3.30 -27.33 26.68
N ARG A 372 -2.34 -28.12 27.22
CA ARG A 372 -1.93 -29.40 26.61
C ARG A 372 -3.10 -30.38 26.50
N ARG A 373 -3.87 -30.55 27.57
CA ARG A 373 -5.06 -31.43 27.57
C ARG A 373 -6.10 -30.99 26.53
N SER A 374 -6.25 -29.69 26.35
CA SER A 374 -7.23 -29.19 25.40
C SER A 374 -6.78 -29.26 23.95
N VAL A 375 -5.48 -29.11 23.67
CA VAL A 375 -4.89 -29.44 22.35
C VAL A 375 -5.17 -30.89 22.01
N SER A 376 -4.93 -31.79 22.97
CA SER A 376 -5.22 -33.21 22.84
C SER A 376 -6.70 -33.46 22.57
N ALA A 377 -7.60 -32.85 23.35
CA ALA A 377 -9.04 -32.98 23.17
C ALA A 377 -9.50 -32.49 21.78
N ALA A 378 -8.93 -31.38 21.28
CA ALA A 378 -9.21 -30.88 19.95
C ALA A 378 -8.70 -31.81 18.84
N ALA A 379 -7.49 -32.36 18.98
CA ALA A 379 -6.92 -33.32 18.03
C ALA A 379 -7.73 -34.62 17.98
N ILE A 380 -8.11 -35.16 19.13
CA ILE A 380 -8.98 -36.33 19.24
C ILE A 380 -10.37 -36.04 18.65
N GLY A 381 -10.92 -34.85 18.91
CA GLY A 381 -12.20 -34.41 18.36
C GLY A 381 -12.20 -34.33 16.84
N ALA A 382 -11.11 -33.84 16.24
CA ALA A 382 -10.94 -33.80 14.78
C ALA A 382 -10.90 -35.21 14.17
N VAL A 383 -10.08 -36.11 14.73
CA VAL A 383 -9.98 -37.51 14.26
C VAL A 383 -11.32 -38.26 14.41
N LEU A 384 -12.08 -37.98 15.48
CA LEU A 384 -13.39 -38.60 15.69
C LEU A 384 -14.50 -38.01 14.80
N ALA A 385 -14.39 -36.76 14.37
CA ALA A 385 -15.37 -36.11 13.49
C ALA A 385 -15.42 -36.76 12.10
N ASP A 386 -14.30 -37.35 11.65
CA ASP A 386 -14.17 -38.06 10.37
C ASP A 386 -14.91 -39.42 10.35
N GLY A 387 -15.25 -39.96 11.52
CA GLY A 387 -16.03 -41.20 11.64
C GLY A 387 -15.28 -42.49 11.27
N HIS A 388 -14.07 -42.41 10.68
CA HIS A 388 -13.21 -43.56 10.36
C HIS A 388 -11.76 -43.32 10.82
N VAL A 389 -11.45 -43.76 12.03
CA VAL A 389 -10.12 -43.61 12.63
C VAL A 389 -9.09 -44.51 11.94
N GLN A 390 -8.07 -43.93 11.31
CA GLN A 390 -6.99 -44.65 10.64
C GLN A 390 -5.81 -44.97 11.57
N PRO A 391 -5.04 -46.05 11.33
CA PRO A 391 -3.88 -46.39 12.15
C PRO A 391 -2.80 -45.30 12.21
N ALA A 392 -2.66 -44.48 11.17
CA ALA A 392 -1.74 -43.35 11.15
C ALA A 392 -2.15 -42.25 12.13
N GLU A 393 -3.45 -41.94 12.19
CA GLU A 393 -4.02 -40.94 13.11
C GLU A 393 -3.89 -41.38 14.56
N VAL A 394 -4.12 -42.67 14.87
CA VAL A 394 -3.90 -43.21 16.22
C VAL A 394 -2.44 -43.06 16.63
N ARG A 395 -1.48 -43.42 15.76
CA ARG A 395 -0.04 -43.26 16.03
C ARG A 395 0.34 -41.79 16.22
N PHE A 396 -0.29 -40.88 15.49
CA PHE A 396 -0.11 -39.45 15.67
C PHE A 396 -0.63 -39.00 17.05
N LEU A 397 -1.85 -39.38 17.44
CA LEU A 397 -2.43 -39.06 18.74
C LEU A 397 -1.60 -39.63 19.89
N GLU A 398 -1.09 -40.85 19.76
CA GLU A 398 -0.16 -41.46 20.72
C GLU A 398 1.15 -40.68 20.86
N LYS A 399 1.72 -40.24 19.72
CA LYS A 399 2.94 -39.42 19.68
C LYS A 399 2.68 -38.02 20.26
N LEU A 400 1.52 -37.45 20.00
CA LEU A 400 1.07 -36.18 20.55
C LEU A 400 0.92 -36.28 22.08
N HIS A 401 0.18 -37.26 22.60
CA HIS A 401 0.05 -37.50 24.05
C HIS A 401 1.39 -37.73 24.72
N LYS A 402 2.25 -38.56 24.11
CA LYS A 402 3.61 -38.79 24.61
C LYS A 402 4.44 -37.51 24.68
N THR A 403 4.27 -36.60 23.72
CA THR A 403 5.03 -35.35 23.69
C THR A 403 4.44 -34.30 24.64
N LEU A 404 3.12 -34.31 24.83
CA LEU A 404 2.39 -33.45 25.75
C LEU A 404 2.48 -33.91 27.22
N ASP A 405 3.14 -35.04 27.50
CA ASP A 405 3.17 -35.69 28.81
C ASP A 405 1.76 -36.00 29.34
N LEU A 406 0.91 -36.54 28.47
CA LEU A 406 -0.46 -36.97 28.76
C LEU A 406 -0.57 -38.51 28.67
N PRO A 407 -1.46 -39.16 29.46
CA PRO A 407 -1.63 -40.60 29.42
C PRO A 407 -2.12 -41.07 28.04
N GLN A 408 -1.42 -42.03 27.42
CA GLN A 408 -1.82 -42.56 26.11
C GLN A 408 -3.17 -43.32 26.17
N ASP A 409 -3.50 -43.89 27.33
CA ASP A 409 -4.76 -44.59 27.58
C ASP A 409 -5.99 -43.69 27.32
N GLU A 410 -5.84 -42.36 27.48
CA GLU A 410 -6.90 -41.39 27.21
C GLU A 410 -7.23 -41.27 25.71
N VAL A 411 -6.26 -41.49 24.82
CA VAL A 411 -6.49 -41.55 23.36
C VAL A 411 -7.45 -42.69 23.06
N TYR A 412 -7.13 -43.88 23.53
CA TYR A 412 -7.95 -45.08 23.33
C TYR A 412 -9.32 -44.93 23.97
N ALA A 413 -9.40 -44.44 25.22
CA ALA A 413 -10.68 -44.22 25.89
C ALA A 413 -11.56 -43.20 25.16
N ALA A 414 -10.98 -42.17 24.55
CA ALA A 414 -11.73 -41.19 23.78
C ALA A 414 -12.16 -41.73 22.41
N LEU A 415 -11.28 -42.45 21.69
CA LEU A 415 -11.60 -43.10 20.43
C LEU A 415 -12.73 -44.12 20.59
N HIS A 416 -12.67 -44.95 21.64
CA HIS A 416 -13.73 -45.90 21.98
C HIS A 416 -15.06 -45.22 22.35
N ARG A 417 -15.03 -44.08 23.07
CA ARG A 417 -16.27 -43.32 23.38
C ARG A 417 -16.91 -42.69 22.14
N GLY A 418 -16.12 -42.29 21.15
CA GLY A 418 -16.61 -41.80 19.86
C GLY A 418 -17.16 -42.90 18.95
N ALA A 419 -16.48 -44.06 18.92
CA ALA A 419 -16.87 -45.21 18.10
C ALA A 419 -18.23 -45.83 18.49
N VAL A 420 -18.63 -45.73 19.76
CA VAL A 420 -19.92 -46.27 20.26
C VAL A 420 -21.15 -45.62 19.60
N GLN A 421 -21.02 -44.48 18.91
CA GLN A 421 -22.13 -43.91 18.12
C GLN A 421 -22.25 -44.47 16.69
N VAL A 422 -21.22 -45.13 16.17
CA VAL A 422 -21.21 -45.67 14.79
C VAL A 422 -21.73 -47.11 14.74
N ASP A 423 -21.49 -47.89 15.80
CA ASP A 423 -21.96 -49.30 15.91
C ASP A 423 -23.41 -49.41 16.44
N ALA A 424 -24.38 -48.88 15.70
CA ALA A 424 -25.78 -49.30 15.87
C ALA A 424 -25.97 -50.69 15.22
N PRO A 425 -26.60 -51.68 15.90
CA PRO A 425 -26.73 -53.02 15.36
C PRO A 425 -27.57 -53.01 14.08
N VAL A 426 -26.99 -53.49 12.98
CA VAL A 426 -27.69 -53.71 11.71
C VAL A 426 -28.56 -54.96 11.84
N VAL A 427 -29.87 -54.83 11.63
CA VAL A 427 -30.83 -55.94 11.69
C VAL A 427 -30.61 -56.87 10.50
N VAL A 428 -30.21 -58.12 10.76
CA VAL A 428 -29.84 -59.11 9.71
C VAL A 428 -31.01 -60.06 9.36
N ALA A 429 -32.11 -60.06 10.13
CA ALA A 429 -33.32 -60.81 9.79
C ALA A 429 -34.56 -60.24 10.50
N PRO A 430 -35.75 -60.22 9.87
CA PRO A 430 -36.99 -59.86 10.55
C PRO A 430 -37.49 -61.01 11.42
N GLU A 431 -37.85 -60.73 12.67
CA GLU A 431 -38.40 -61.71 13.62
C GLU A 431 -39.95 -61.73 13.56
N GLU A 432 -40.53 -62.94 13.53
CA GLU A 432 -41.97 -63.15 13.63
C GLU A 432 -42.43 -63.11 15.09
N TRP A 433 -43.30 -62.14 15.40
CA TRP A 433 -43.80 -61.90 16.75
C TRP A 433 -44.85 -62.93 17.16
N SER A 434 -44.72 -63.50 18.35
CA SER A 434 -45.84 -64.15 19.06
C SER A 434 -46.28 -63.29 20.25
N ALA A 435 -47.60 -63.20 20.45
CA ALA A 435 -48.21 -62.25 21.36
C ALA A 435 -47.93 -62.58 22.84
N GLY A 436 -47.13 -61.73 23.49
CA GLY A 436 -46.90 -61.69 24.93
C GLY A 436 -47.28 -60.34 25.55
N VAL A 437 -47.48 -60.34 26.86
CA VAL A 437 -48.18 -59.34 27.70
C VAL A 437 -47.78 -57.87 27.45
N THR A 438 -48.81 -57.01 27.37
CA THR A 438 -48.69 -55.56 27.19
C THR A 438 -47.95 -54.88 28.34
N ILE A 439 -46.81 -54.27 28.04
CA ILE A 439 -46.10 -53.31 28.89
C ILE A 439 -46.86 -51.98 28.84
N PRO A 440 -47.02 -51.22 29.95
CA PRO A 440 -47.67 -49.91 29.93
C PRO A 440 -46.99 -48.97 28.95
N ALA A 441 -47.77 -48.26 28.13
CA ALA A 441 -47.26 -47.32 27.15
C ALA A 441 -46.50 -46.18 27.85
N GLU A 442 -45.20 -46.07 27.55
CA GLU A 442 -44.42 -44.87 27.82
C GLU A 442 -44.92 -43.75 26.88
N ALA A 443 -45.06 -42.54 27.42
CA ALA A 443 -45.58 -41.40 26.67
C ALA A 443 -44.81 -41.21 25.35
N PRO A 444 -45.50 -40.84 24.24
CA PRO A 444 -44.85 -40.71 22.95
C PRO A 444 -43.76 -39.63 23.05
N ARG A 445 -42.50 -40.05 22.94
CA ARG A 445 -41.43 -39.14 22.55
C ARG A 445 -41.50 -39.03 21.03
N ASP A 446 -41.84 -37.84 20.57
CA ASP A 446 -41.83 -37.49 19.16
C ASP A 446 -40.48 -37.85 18.54
N ALA A 447 -40.51 -38.77 17.58
CA ALA A 447 -39.37 -39.20 16.80
C ALA A 447 -39.07 -38.19 15.69
N THR A 448 -38.79 -36.92 16.02
CA THR A 448 -38.27 -35.93 15.06
C THR A 448 -37.55 -34.77 15.75
N VAL A 449 -36.60 -35.02 16.66
CA VAL A 449 -35.52 -34.05 16.91
C VAL A 449 -34.29 -34.82 17.39
N VAL A 450 -33.28 -34.98 16.53
CA VAL A 450 -31.90 -35.13 17.01
C VAL A 450 -31.55 -33.77 17.62
N ALA A 451 -31.84 -33.61 18.91
CA ALA A 451 -31.52 -32.40 19.63
C ALA A 451 -30.02 -32.41 19.88
N PHE A 452 -29.27 -31.75 18.99
CA PHE A 452 -27.90 -31.34 19.29
C PHE A 452 -27.93 -30.57 20.62
N ASP A 453 -27.24 -31.10 21.63
CA ASP A 453 -27.07 -30.41 22.89
C ASP A 453 -26.21 -29.17 22.66
N ALA A 454 -26.87 -28.05 22.34
CA ALA A 454 -26.24 -26.78 22.05
C ALA A 454 -25.41 -26.27 23.23
N ALA A 455 -25.71 -26.69 24.46
CA ALA A 455 -24.90 -26.37 25.64
C ALA A 455 -23.60 -27.19 25.65
N ARG A 456 -23.63 -28.45 25.21
CA ARG A 456 -22.43 -29.30 25.08
C ARG A 456 -21.53 -28.88 23.92
N LEU A 457 -22.10 -28.49 22.77
CA LEU A 457 -21.36 -27.90 21.65
C LEU A 457 -20.79 -26.52 22.01
N ALA A 458 -21.55 -25.68 22.73
CA ALA A 458 -21.05 -24.40 23.24
C ALA A 458 -19.92 -24.58 24.25
N ARG A 459 -19.98 -25.62 25.10
CA ARG A 459 -18.92 -25.94 26.07
C ARG A 459 -17.63 -26.41 25.39
N ILE A 460 -17.73 -27.32 24.42
CA ILE A 460 -16.57 -27.74 23.61
C ILE A 460 -15.99 -26.54 22.85
N ARG A 461 -16.84 -25.64 22.32
CA ARG A 461 -16.43 -24.40 21.63
C ARG A 461 -15.71 -23.41 22.56
N GLN A 462 -16.20 -23.25 23.79
CA GLN A 462 -15.60 -22.35 24.78
C GLN A 462 -14.26 -22.90 25.27
N GLU A 463 -14.16 -24.23 25.44
CA GLU A 463 -12.91 -24.92 25.75
C GLU A 463 -11.90 -24.81 24.57
N THR A 464 -12.31 -24.91 23.30
CA THR A 464 -11.41 -24.68 22.14
C THR A 464 -10.96 -23.22 21.99
N SER A 465 -11.78 -22.25 22.40
CA SER A 465 -11.49 -20.82 22.33
C SER A 465 -10.39 -20.38 23.31
N GLU A 466 -10.44 -20.86 24.56
CA GLU A 466 -9.41 -20.56 25.56
C GLU A 466 -8.04 -21.15 25.17
N VAL A 467 -8.07 -22.21 24.38
CA VAL A 467 -6.91 -23.02 24.03
C VAL A 467 -6.25 -22.48 22.79
N ALA A 468 -7.03 -22.01 21.82
CA ALA A 468 -6.56 -21.17 20.73
C ALA A 468 -5.75 -19.95 21.20
N SER A 469 -6.25 -19.25 22.23
CA SER A 469 -5.56 -18.09 22.80
C SER A 469 -4.24 -18.45 23.46
N LEU A 470 -4.09 -19.67 23.98
CA LEU A 470 -2.85 -20.18 24.58
C LEU A 470 -1.86 -20.71 23.52
N LEU A 471 -2.34 -21.06 22.33
CA LEU A 471 -1.56 -21.71 21.26
C LEU A 471 -1.03 -20.76 20.18
N ALA A 472 -1.54 -19.54 20.11
CA ALA A 472 -1.23 -18.57 19.06
C ALA A 472 0.27 -18.26 18.88
N GLY A 473 1.10 -18.43 19.92
CA GLY A 473 2.55 -18.16 19.90
C GLY A 473 3.47 -19.39 19.77
N ILE A 474 2.93 -20.60 19.53
CA ILE A 474 3.71 -21.86 19.53
C ILE A 474 4.35 -22.16 18.18
N PHE A 475 3.78 -21.65 17.09
CA PHE A 475 4.26 -21.94 15.74
C PHE A 475 5.21 -20.84 15.20
N ALA A 476 5.73 -19.97 16.09
CA ALA A 476 6.77 -18.98 15.80
C ALA A 476 8.07 -19.59 15.32
N ASP A 477 8.75 -19.08 14.30
CA ASP A 477 10.18 -19.36 14.18
C ASP A 477 10.94 -18.54 15.23
N GLU A 478 11.51 -19.19 16.25
CA GLU A 478 12.42 -18.52 17.20
C GLU A 478 13.75 -18.33 16.49
N GLU A 479 14.06 -17.07 16.17
CA GLU A 479 15.42 -16.67 15.85
C GLU A 479 16.26 -16.84 17.13
N PRO A 480 17.48 -17.43 17.06
CA PRO A 480 18.36 -17.48 18.22
C PRO A 480 18.53 -16.06 18.78
N PRO A 481 18.61 -15.90 20.11
CA PRO A 481 18.67 -14.58 20.72
C PRO A 481 19.80 -13.79 20.05
N PRO A 482 19.54 -12.56 19.57
CA PRO A 482 20.59 -11.75 19.02
C PRO A 482 21.67 -11.60 20.08
N THR A 483 22.92 -11.85 19.68
CA THR A 483 24.10 -11.44 20.43
C THR A 483 23.85 -10.01 20.92
N PRO A 484 23.98 -9.71 22.23
CA PRO A 484 23.59 -8.41 22.74
C PRO A 484 24.33 -7.33 21.95
N ALA A 485 23.57 -6.58 21.15
CA ALA A 485 24.06 -5.38 20.53
C ALA A 485 24.51 -4.47 21.67
N ALA A 486 25.73 -3.95 21.53
CA ALA A 486 26.25 -2.94 22.44
C ALA A 486 25.17 -1.85 22.64
N PRO A 487 24.97 -1.36 23.87
CA PRO A 487 23.93 -0.37 24.13
C PRO A 487 24.09 0.80 23.17
N ALA A 488 23.04 1.07 22.40
CA ALA A 488 22.93 2.31 21.66
C ALA A 488 23.14 3.47 22.64
N PRO A 489 23.96 4.49 22.30
CA PRO A 489 24.11 5.64 23.17
C PRO A 489 22.72 6.26 23.38
N ALA A 490 22.39 6.55 24.63
CA ALA A 490 21.16 7.24 24.99
C ALA A 490 21.00 8.47 24.08
N MET A 491 19.93 8.51 23.30
CA MET A 491 19.58 9.68 22.50
C MET A 491 19.44 10.86 23.46
N ALA A 492 20.33 11.84 23.34
CA ALA A 492 20.14 13.14 23.96
C ALA A 492 18.79 13.70 23.49
N ALA A 493 17.98 14.21 24.42
CA ALA A 493 16.75 14.89 24.08
C ALA A 493 17.07 16.07 23.17
N SER A 494 16.40 16.15 22.01
CA SER A 494 16.57 17.28 21.11
C SER A 494 16.05 18.56 21.75
N VAL A 495 16.77 19.66 21.54
CA VAL A 495 16.40 20.98 22.06
C VAL A 495 15.18 21.54 21.32
N PHE A 496 15.03 21.22 20.03
CA PHE A 496 13.87 21.57 19.23
C PHE A 496 12.97 20.34 19.07
N ALA A 497 11.71 20.45 19.50
CA ALA A 497 10.76 19.37 19.35
C ALA A 497 10.55 19.03 17.87
N GLY A 498 10.67 17.75 17.51
CA GLY A 498 10.53 17.27 16.12
C GLY A 498 11.80 17.37 15.27
N LEU A 499 12.87 18.04 15.71
CA LEU A 499 14.15 18.10 15.00
C LEU A 499 15.12 17.07 15.59
N GLU A 500 15.85 16.33 14.74
CA GLU A 500 16.84 15.36 15.20
C GLU A 500 18.03 16.07 15.91
N PRO A 501 18.62 15.49 16.99
CA PRO A 501 19.59 16.19 17.83
C PRO A 501 20.81 16.81 17.11
N ARG A 502 21.34 16.17 16.06
CA ARG A 502 22.49 16.71 15.31
C ARG A 502 22.10 17.91 14.45
N HIS A 503 20.89 17.90 13.90
CA HIS A 503 20.34 19.04 13.15
C HIS A 503 19.97 20.19 14.09
N ALA A 504 19.46 19.88 15.28
CA ALA A 504 19.20 20.86 16.33
C ALA A 504 20.48 21.58 16.77
N GLU A 505 21.61 20.88 16.89
CA GLU A 505 22.90 21.48 17.25
C GLU A 505 23.38 22.51 16.20
N LEU A 506 23.16 22.22 14.92
CA LEU A 506 23.48 23.13 13.82
C LEU A 506 22.59 24.38 13.84
N LEU A 507 21.29 24.22 14.09
CA LEU A 507 20.36 25.35 14.21
C LEU A 507 20.69 26.23 15.43
N VAL A 508 21.05 25.62 16.57
CA VAL A 508 21.53 26.34 17.76
C VAL A 508 22.76 27.18 17.42
N ALA A 509 23.71 26.64 16.64
CA ALA A 509 24.92 27.36 16.24
C ALA A 509 24.60 28.63 15.44
N ILE A 510 23.67 28.54 14.49
CA ILE A 510 23.23 29.68 13.66
C ILE A 510 22.54 30.74 14.52
N VAL A 511 21.60 30.32 15.39
CA VAL A 511 20.77 31.22 16.21
C VAL A 511 21.59 31.90 17.31
N ALA A 512 22.52 31.18 17.95
CA ALA A 512 23.37 31.70 19.02
C ALA A 512 24.40 32.72 18.50
N SER A 513 24.93 32.53 17.29
CA SER A 513 25.85 33.47 16.66
C SER A 513 25.15 34.62 15.91
N GLY A 514 23.82 34.55 15.77
CA GLY A 514 23.03 35.55 15.03
C GLY A 514 23.29 35.53 13.53
N GLY A 515 23.81 34.41 13.02
CA GLY A 515 24.38 34.27 11.69
C GLY A 515 25.64 33.41 11.73
N LEU A 516 25.83 32.54 10.75
CA LEU A 516 27.02 31.69 10.63
C LEU A 516 27.52 31.69 9.19
N GLU A 517 28.82 31.92 8.99
CA GLU A 517 29.41 31.78 7.65
C GLU A 517 29.25 30.34 7.14
N ARG A 518 28.97 30.19 5.84
CA ARG A 518 28.71 28.88 5.23
C ARG A 518 29.85 27.88 5.45
N SER A 519 31.10 28.33 5.36
CA SER A 519 32.30 27.50 5.62
C SER A 519 32.36 26.96 7.06
N ALA A 520 31.93 27.76 8.04
CA ALA A 520 31.88 27.35 9.44
C ALA A 520 30.71 26.40 9.73
N PHE A 521 29.58 26.59 9.03
CA PHE A 521 28.46 25.66 9.07
C PHE A 521 28.85 24.29 8.49
N GLU A 522 29.49 24.26 7.32
CA GLU A 522 29.97 23.04 6.68
C GLU A 522 30.93 22.25 7.57
N ALA A 523 31.89 22.93 8.20
CA ALA A 523 32.82 22.30 9.13
C ALA A 523 32.12 21.65 10.34
N ARG A 524 31.06 22.29 10.87
CA ARG A 524 30.24 21.73 11.96
C ARG A 524 29.38 20.56 11.50
N ALA A 525 28.74 20.67 10.33
CA ALA A 525 27.97 19.57 9.75
C ALA A 525 28.83 18.34 9.52
N GLN A 526 30.05 18.53 9.01
CA GLN A 526 31.02 17.46 8.81
C GLN A 526 31.46 16.81 10.14
N ALA A 527 31.68 17.60 11.20
CA ALA A 527 31.99 17.08 12.53
C ALA A 527 30.86 16.21 13.10
N LEU A 528 29.61 16.53 12.75
CA LEU A 528 28.40 15.77 13.11
C LEU A 528 28.08 14.62 12.13
N LYS A 529 28.93 14.39 11.13
CA LYS A 529 28.75 13.40 10.05
C LYS A 529 27.47 13.61 9.25
N LEU A 530 27.10 14.88 9.03
CA LEU A 530 25.99 15.30 8.17
C LEU A 530 26.53 15.90 6.87
N LEU A 531 25.76 15.76 5.79
CA LEU A 531 26.00 16.50 4.55
C LEU A 531 25.51 17.94 4.75
N PRO A 532 26.32 18.98 4.50
CA PRO A 532 25.95 20.36 4.83
C PRO A 532 24.64 20.83 4.20
N ASP A 533 24.49 20.71 2.88
CA ASP A 533 23.28 21.17 2.19
C ASP A 533 22.04 20.36 2.62
N GLY A 534 22.18 19.04 2.79
CA GLY A 534 21.09 18.18 3.28
C GLY A 534 20.69 18.47 4.73
N ALA A 535 21.63 18.89 5.57
CA ALA A 535 21.36 19.31 6.94
C ALA A 535 20.61 20.65 6.96
N LEU A 536 20.97 21.59 6.09
CA LEU A 536 20.27 22.87 5.94
C LEU A 536 18.85 22.67 5.40
N GLU A 537 18.66 21.78 4.41
CA GLU A 537 17.33 21.39 3.91
C GLU A 537 16.49 20.78 5.04
N THR A 538 17.03 19.85 5.82
CA THR A 538 16.31 19.20 6.94
C THR A 538 15.90 20.21 8.01
N ILE A 539 16.75 21.20 8.31
CA ILE A 539 16.45 22.28 9.25
C ILE A 539 15.34 23.18 8.71
N ASN A 540 15.38 23.53 7.43
CA ASN A 540 14.34 24.36 6.81
C ASN A 540 13.02 23.60 6.63
N GLU A 541 13.05 22.31 6.33
CA GLU A 541 11.85 21.44 6.27
C GLU A 541 11.17 21.36 7.64
N TRP A 542 11.93 21.18 8.72
CA TRP A 542 11.41 21.30 10.08
C TRP A 542 10.81 22.70 10.36
N GLY A 543 11.44 23.75 9.81
CA GLY A 543 10.92 25.12 9.82
C GLY A 543 9.53 25.21 9.17
N PHE A 544 9.36 24.62 7.99
CA PHE A 544 8.06 24.59 7.29
C PHE A 544 7.01 23.81 8.07
N GLU A 545 7.37 22.70 8.71
CA GLU A 545 6.43 21.93 9.54
C GLU A 545 5.98 22.70 10.80
N THR A 546 6.84 23.56 11.35
CA THR A 546 6.60 24.24 12.63
C THR A 546 6.06 25.66 12.47
N PHE A 547 6.49 26.39 11.43
CA PHE A 547 6.25 27.82 11.22
C PHE A 547 5.66 28.15 9.83
N ASP A 548 5.43 27.15 8.96
CA ASP A 548 4.95 27.32 7.57
C ASP A 548 5.92 28.13 6.67
N GLU A 549 7.19 28.24 7.06
CA GLU A 549 8.26 28.89 6.30
C GLU A 549 9.67 28.39 6.67
N ALA A 550 10.67 28.72 5.84
CA ALA A 550 12.07 28.38 6.13
C ALA A 550 12.62 29.20 7.32
N VAL A 551 13.35 28.53 8.22
CA VAL A 551 13.91 29.16 9.44
C VAL A 551 15.29 29.77 9.23
N VAL A 552 16.00 29.39 8.17
CA VAL A 552 17.33 29.89 7.80
C VAL A 552 17.34 30.36 6.36
N GLU A 553 17.79 31.60 6.14
CA GLU A 553 18.01 32.18 4.82
C GLU A 553 19.36 31.71 4.25
N ASP A 554 19.34 31.17 3.02
CA ASP A 554 20.54 30.65 2.32
C ASP A 554 21.20 31.75 1.48
N ASP A 555 22.19 32.43 2.07
CA ASP A 555 23.07 33.42 1.44
C ASP A 555 24.55 33.10 1.79
N GLU A 556 25.51 33.99 1.49
CA GLU A 556 26.92 33.83 1.88
C GLU A 556 27.11 33.63 3.41
N THR A 557 26.18 34.16 4.21
CA THR A 557 26.04 33.91 5.65
C THR A 557 24.66 33.34 5.92
N LEU A 558 24.59 32.21 6.63
CA LEU A 558 23.34 31.57 7.03
C LEU A 558 22.77 32.32 8.23
N ILE A 559 21.65 33.02 8.04
CA ILE A 559 21.03 33.88 9.06
C ILE A 559 19.64 33.31 9.40
N PRO A 560 19.24 33.27 10.68
CA PRO A 560 17.88 32.88 11.02
C PRO A 560 16.89 33.95 10.52
N ALA A 561 15.74 33.53 9.99
CA ALA A 561 14.69 34.42 9.53
C ALA A 561 14.36 35.47 10.63
N ALA A 562 14.44 36.76 10.28
CA ALA A 562 14.53 37.83 11.27
C ALA A 562 13.34 37.88 12.25
N HIS A 563 12.14 37.52 11.79
CA HIS A 563 10.92 37.47 12.60
C HIS A 563 10.78 36.19 13.43
N LEU A 564 11.49 35.10 13.07
CA LEU A 564 11.50 33.83 13.82
C LEU A 564 12.65 33.74 14.82
N ALA A 565 13.66 34.60 14.73
CA ALA A 565 14.86 34.54 15.56
C ALA A 565 14.59 34.59 17.08
N ALA A 566 13.55 35.31 17.53
CA ALA A 566 13.18 35.37 18.95
C ALA A 566 12.50 34.07 19.43
N ASP A 567 11.65 33.48 18.58
CA ASP A 567 10.95 32.24 18.87
C ASP A 567 11.92 31.06 18.88
N LEU A 568 12.86 31.02 17.93
CA LEU A 568 13.93 30.02 17.87
C LEU A 568 14.87 30.09 19.07
N ARG A 569 15.18 31.29 19.59
CA ARG A 569 15.96 31.44 20.84
C ARG A 569 15.22 30.90 22.05
N THR A 570 13.92 31.18 22.12
CA THR A 570 13.05 30.72 23.22
C THR A 570 12.92 29.20 23.20
N MET A 571 12.67 28.60 22.03
CA MET A 571 12.61 27.15 21.84
C MET A 571 13.96 26.47 22.09
N GLY A 572 15.06 27.12 21.67
CA GLY A 572 16.42 26.64 21.82
C GLY A 572 17.01 26.73 23.24
N ASN A 573 16.28 27.32 24.20
CA ASN A 573 16.80 27.73 25.50
C ASN A 573 18.09 28.58 25.40
N LEU A 574 18.18 29.43 24.37
CA LEU A 574 19.32 30.30 24.10
C LEU A 574 19.01 31.70 24.65
N THR A 575 19.60 32.04 25.80
CA THR A 575 19.49 33.38 26.42
C THR A 575 20.23 34.46 25.66
#